data_AF-A0A7L9APU6-F1
#
_entry.id   AF-A0A7L9APU6-F1
#
_cell.length_a   1.000
_cell.length_b   1.000
_cell.length_c   1.000
_cell.angle_alpha   90.00
_cell.angle_beta   90.00
_cell.angle_gamma   90.00
#
_symmetry.space_group_name_H-M   'P 1'
#
loop_
_entity.id
_entity.type
_entity.pdbx_description
1 polymer ?
#
loop_
_entity_poly.entity_id
_entity_poly.type
_entity_poly.pdbx_seq_one_letter_code
_entity_poly.pdbx_strand_id
1 'polypeptide(L)'
;AEEGNTWKLLYALYADSIGNHQKSLESIIEPTLSQQSLVNFYYQSESELRLLQLLVDWLEATAAYQESATQTSAPVIGNDIHWGNTLHELLIGNSLFNKEKNKAMITCIDPDAPRRQNKIIHSDDKKDDNDLCKRVFTGVRCGKFNDAVSMCISAGQAWRGAVLQGWRLLDYKPGELEGTLEVYGNSSRDLWKWCALGIASNTSENIHYRATIGILCGHLQSAITACQGNWEDLLWAHLRVQIE
;
A
#
# COMPACT_ATOMS: atom_id res chain seq x y z
N ALA A 1 -8.94 -25.73 -8.14
CA ALA A 1 -8.76 -24.26 -8.03
C ALA A 1 -7.74 -23.78 -9.06
N GLU A 2 -6.57 -24.40 -9.13
CA GLU A 2 -5.47 -24.02 -10.04
C GLU A 2 -5.87 -24.00 -11.52
N GLU A 3 -6.50 -25.06 -12.04
CA GLU A 3 -6.91 -25.11 -13.46
C GLU A 3 -7.87 -23.97 -13.83
N GLY A 4 -8.83 -23.64 -12.95
CA GLY A 4 -9.76 -22.53 -13.16
C GLY A 4 -9.07 -21.16 -13.20
N ASN A 5 -7.98 -20.98 -12.44
CA ASN A 5 -7.19 -19.75 -12.48
C ASN A 5 -6.38 -19.65 -13.78
N THR A 6 -5.85 -20.76 -14.28
CA THR A 6 -5.16 -20.81 -15.58
C THR A 6 -6.10 -20.46 -16.73
N TRP A 7 -7.33 -20.98 -16.73
CA TRP A 7 -8.31 -20.64 -17.76
C TRP A 7 -8.70 -19.15 -17.74
N LYS A 8 -8.84 -18.55 -16.56
CA LYS A 8 -9.07 -17.09 -16.43
C LYS A 8 -7.92 -16.29 -17.02
N LEU A 9 -6.68 -16.69 -16.76
CA LEU A 9 -5.50 -16.04 -17.34
C LEU A 9 -5.48 -16.15 -18.86
N LEU A 10 -5.65 -17.36 -19.40
CA LEU A 10 -5.67 -17.59 -20.86
C LEU A 10 -6.76 -16.77 -21.54
N TYR A 11 -7.96 -16.72 -20.94
CA TYR A 11 -9.04 -15.89 -21.44
C TYR A 11 -8.68 -14.41 -21.46
N ALA A 12 -8.12 -13.88 -20.37
CA ALA A 12 -7.73 -12.48 -20.28
C ALA A 12 -6.64 -12.12 -21.31
N LEU A 13 -5.60 -12.95 -21.44
CA LEU A 13 -4.53 -12.77 -22.42
C LEU A 13 -5.05 -12.81 -23.86
N TYR A 14 -5.91 -13.77 -24.16
CA TYR A 14 -6.51 -13.90 -25.50
C TYR A 14 -7.40 -12.70 -25.83
N ALA A 15 -8.21 -12.24 -24.87
CA ALA A 15 -9.06 -11.07 -25.03
C ALA A 15 -8.25 -9.79 -25.31
N ASP A 16 -7.15 -9.56 -24.59
CA ASP A 16 -6.26 -8.42 -24.85
C ASP A 16 -5.59 -8.52 -26.24
N SER A 17 -5.19 -9.72 -26.65
CA SER A 17 -4.52 -9.92 -27.96
C SER A 17 -5.39 -9.59 -29.17
N ILE A 18 -6.72 -9.74 -29.05
CA ILE A 18 -7.69 -9.45 -30.11
C ILE A 18 -8.22 -8.02 -30.03
N GLY A 19 -8.01 -7.34 -28.90
CA GLY A 19 -8.41 -5.96 -28.70
C GLY A 19 -7.81 -5.01 -29.73
N ASN A 20 -8.62 -4.07 -30.23
CA ASN A 20 -8.12 -2.97 -31.05
C ASN A 20 -7.44 -1.94 -30.13
N HIS A 21 -6.12 -1.84 -30.25
CA HIS A 21 -5.31 -0.91 -29.46
C HIS A 21 -5.01 0.36 -30.24
N GLN A 22 -5.23 1.52 -29.61
CA GLN A 22 -5.05 2.83 -30.21
C GLN A 22 -3.57 3.20 -30.24
N LYS A 23 -3.03 3.62 -31.40
CA LYS A 23 -1.57 3.70 -31.64
C LYS A 23 -0.97 5.11 -31.64
N SER A 24 -1.76 6.19 -31.61
CA SER A 24 -1.22 7.54 -31.83
C SER A 24 -1.26 8.43 -30.58
N LEU A 25 -0.06 8.88 -30.19
CA LEU A 25 0.23 9.89 -29.15
C LEU A 25 -0.19 11.32 -29.54
N GLU A 26 -0.30 11.58 -30.84
CA GLU A 26 -0.41 12.95 -31.38
C GLU A 26 -1.75 13.62 -31.06
N SER A 27 -2.77 12.85 -30.66
CA SER A 27 -4.12 13.38 -30.41
C SER A 27 -4.37 13.89 -28.98
N ILE A 28 -3.41 13.77 -28.04
CA ILE A 28 -3.69 13.95 -26.59
C ILE A 28 -2.76 14.96 -25.89
N ILE A 29 -1.78 15.54 -26.57
CA ILE A 29 -0.84 16.49 -25.95
C ILE A 29 -1.53 17.85 -25.75
N GLU A 30 -2.36 17.94 -24.72
CA GLU A 30 -2.92 19.18 -24.19
C GLU A 30 -2.14 19.61 -22.94
N PRO A 31 -1.91 20.92 -22.73
CA PRO A 31 -1.16 21.43 -21.57
C PRO A 31 -1.84 21.16 -20.22
N THR A 32 -3.09 20.68 -20.20
CA THR A 32 -3.89 20.33 -19.01
C THR A 32 -3.92 18.84 -18.72
N LEU A 33 -3.09 18.02 -19.38
CA LEU A 33 -3.09 16.57 -19.20
C LEU A 33 -2.65 16.16 -17.79
N SER A 34 -3.50 15.39 -17.10
CA SER A 34 -3.18 14.83 -15.79
C SER A 34 -2.20 13.66 -15.88
N GLN A 35 -1.45 13.38 -14.81
CA GLN A 35 -0.56 12.21 -14.75
C GLN A 35 -1.33 10.91 -14.97
N GLN A 36 -2.54 10.81 -14.41
CA GLN A 36 -3.42 9.66 -14.60
C GLN A 36 -3.80 9.47 -16.07
N SER A 37 -4.18 10.55 -16.76
CA SER A 37 -4.55 10.50 -18.18
C SER A 37 -3.37 10.07 -19.05
N LEU A 38 -2.17 10.58 -18.77
CA LEU A 38 -0.94 10.18 -19.47
C LEU A 38 -0.62 8.69 -19.26
N VAL A 39 -0.72 8.19 -18.03
CA VAL A 39 -0.48 6.77 -17.73
C VAL A 39 -1.53 5.87 -18.40
N ASN A 40 -2.81 6.26 -18.36
CA ASN A 40 -3.88 5.54 -19.06
C ASN A 40 -3.61 5.45 -20.57
N PHE A 41 -3.06 6.52 -21.16
CA PHE A 41 -2.68 6.53 -22.56
C PHE A 41 -1.52 5.55 -22.85
N TYR A 42 -0.50 5.49 -21.99
CA TYR A 42 0.57 4.51 -22.13
C TYR A 42 0.03 3.08 -22.06
N TYR A 43 -0.91 2.80 -21.16
CA TYR A 43 -1.61 1.51 -21.16
C TYR A 43 -2.35 1.25 -22.47
N GLN A 44 -2.95 2.23 -23.14
CA GLN A 44 -3.63 1.98 -24.42
C GLN A 44 -2.66 1.76 -25.60
N SER A 45 -1.46 2.32 -25.51
CA SER A 45 -0.48 2.30 -26.61
C SER A 45 0.48 1.13 -26.52
N GLU A 46 1.03 0.86 -25.33
CA GLU A 46 2.10 -0.11 -25.11
C GLU A 46 1.54 -1.48 -24.72
N SER A 47 1.73 -2.47 -25.59
CA SER A 47 1.25 -3.84 -25.37
C SER A 47 1.97 -4.53 -24.22
N GLU A 48 3.26 -4.26 -24.02
CA GLU A 48 4.02 -4.86 -22.93
C GLU A 48 3.50 -4.37 -21.58
N LEU A 49 3.24 -3.08 -21.43
CA LEU A 49 2.73 -2.50 -20.18
C LEU A 49 1.33 -3.05 -19.82
N ARG A 50 0.44 -3.21 -20.81
CA ARG A 50 -0.86 -3.87 -20.59
C ARG A 50 -0.70 -5.31 -20.14
N LEU A 51 0.18 -6.06 -20.80
CA LEU A 51 0.43 -7.45 -20.46
C LEU A 51 0.91 -7.58 -19.01
N LEU A 52 1.85 -6.72 -18.58
CA LEU A 52 2.33 -6.70 -17.20
C LEU A 52 1.20 -6.40 -16.21
N GLN A 53 0.36 -5.40 -16.47
CA GLN A 53 -0.77 -5.06 -15.60
C GLN A 53 -1.81 -6.16 -15.54
N LEU A 54 -2.12 -6.81 -16.66
CA LEU A 54 -3.05 -7.94 -16.71
C LEU A 54 -2.56 -9.12 -15.86
N LEU A 55 -1.26 -9.41 -15.92
CA LEU A 55 -0.65 -10.44 -15.07
C LEU A 55 -0.71 -10.07 -13.59
N VAL A 56 -0.48 -8.79 -13.24
CA VAL A 56 -0.64 -8.28 -11.88
C VAL A 56 -2.09 -8.44 -11.41
N ASP A 57 -3.06 -7.98 -12.19
CA ASP A 57 -4.50 -8.07 -11.87
C ASP A 57 -4.94 -9.52 -11.65
N TRP A 58 -4.45 -10.44 -12.49
CA TRP A 58 -4.70 -11.87 -12.35
C TRP A 58 -4.11 -12.45 -11.06
N LEU A 59 -2.87 -12.08 -10.72
CA LEU A 59 -2.21 -12.50 -9.47
C LEU A 59 -2.93 -11.94 -8.25
N GLU A 60 -3.36 -10.68 -8.28
CA GLU A 60 -4.09 -10.01 -7.21
C GLU A 60 -5.47 -10.64 -6.99
N ALA A 61 -6.22 -10.90 -8.08
CA ALA A 61 -7.51 -11.58 -8.01
C ALA A 61 -7.39 -13.02 -7.47
N THR A 62 -6.32 -13.72 -7.84
CA THR A 62 -6.04 -15.08 -7.35
C THR A 62 -5.74 -15.07 -5.85
N ALA A 63 -4.90 -14.14 -5.39
CA ALA A 63 -4.61 -13.97 -3.97
C ALA A 63 -5.85 -13.55 -3.17
N ALA A 64 -6.69 -12.65 -3.70
CA ALA A 64 -7.93 -12.24 -3.06
C ALA A 64 -8.89 -13.42 -2.85
N TYR A 65 -8.97 -14.34 -3.82
CA TYR A 65 -9.77 -15.55 -3.72
C TYR A 65 -9.20 -16.51 -2.65
N GLN A 66 -7.89 -16.77 -2.67
CA GLN A 66 -7.21 -17.61 -1.68
C GLN A 66 -7.42 -17.06 -0.25
N GLU A 67 -7.18 -15.76 -0.06
CA GLU A 67 -7.36 -15.08 1.21
C GLU A 67 -8.81 -15.20 1.72
N SER A 68 -9.80 -15.02 0.85
CA SER A 68 -11.21 -15.20 1.23
C SER A 68 -11.56 -16.64 1.63
N ALA A 69 -10.86 -17.63 1.08
CA ALA A 69 -11.05 -19.04 1.43
C ALA A 69 -10.36 -19.42 2.75
N THR A 70 -9.27 -18.73 3.11
CA THR A 70 -8.49 -18.98 4.33
C THR A 70 -8.87 -18.11 5.51
N GLN A 71 -9.69 -17.07 5.31
CA GLN A 71 -10.12 -16.15 6.37
C GLN A 71 -10.84 -16.90 7.50
N THR A 72 -10.07 -17.22 8.53
CA THR A 72 -10.58 -17.53 9.86
C THR A 72 -10.91 -16.19 10.49
N SER A 73 -12.16 -16.01 10.92
CA SER A 73 -12.80 -14.81 11.43
C SER A 73 -12.20 -14.23 12.72
N ALA A 74 -10.89 -13.96 12.74
CA ALA A 74 -10.27 -13.17 13.79
C ALA A 74 -10.53 -11.68 13.48
N PRO A 75 -11.32 -10.97 14.31
CA PRO A 75 -11.65 -9.58 14.05
C PRO A 75 -10.39 -8.72 14.07
N VAL A 76 -10.35 -7.74 13.16
CA VAL A 76 -9.44 -6.61 13.28
C VAL A 76 -9.79 -5.92 14.59
N ILE A 77 -8.85 -5.84 15.53
CA ILE A 77 -8.98 -5.02 16.73
C ILE A 77 -9.07 -3.56 16.26
N GLY A 78 -10.29 -3.11 15.99
CA GLY A 78 -10.62 -1.73 15.65
C GLY A 78 -10.84 -0.97 16.95
N ASN A 79 -9.76 -0.59 17.60
CA ASN A 79 -9.83 0.24 18.80
C ASN A 79 -9.82 1.74 18.48
N ASP A 80 -9.75 2.12 17.19
CA ASP A 80 -9.65 3.50 16.65
C ASP A 80 -8.55 4.38 17.29
N ILE A 81 -7.70 3.78 18.13
CA ILE A 81 -6.69 4.46 18.94
C ILE A 81 -5.33 3.85 18.60
N HIS A 82 -4.43 4.69 18.10
CA HIS A 82 -3.04 4.33 17.91
C HIS A 82 -2.34 4.11 19.25
N TRP A 83 -1.71 2.95 19.42
CA TRP A 83 -0.93 2.56 20.61
C TRP A 83 -1.65 2.81 21.94
N GLY A 84 -2.88 2.29 22.05
CA GLY A 84 -3.73 2.52 23.23
C GLY A 84 -3.11 2.10 24.55
N ASN A 85 -2.33 1.01 24.58
CA ASN A 85 -1.67 0.55 25.81
C ASN A 85 -0.52 1.50 26.20
N THR A 86 0.28 1.94 25.23
CA THR A 86 1.37 2.89 25.41
C THR A 86 0.83 4.24 25.88
N LEU A 87 -0.26 4.72 25.28
CA LEU A 87 -0.95 5.94 25.73
C LEU A 87 -1.43 5.81 27.18
N HIS A 88 -2.06 4.68 27.52
CA HIS A 88 -2.54 4.42 28.87
C HIS A 88 -1.38 4.38 29.88
N GLU A 89 -0.27 3.72 29.57
CA GLU A 89 0.93 3.70 30.42
C GLU A 89 1.54 5.09 30.59
N LEU A 90 1.53 5.93 29.55
CA LEU A 90 2.02 7.31 29.66
C LEU A 90 1.14 8.19 30.54
N LEU A 91 -0.19 8.00 30.47
CA LEU A 91 -1.14 8.72 31.31
C LEU A 91 -1.04 8.31 32.79
N ILE A 92 -0.94 7.01 33.08
CA ILE A 92 -0.76 6.49 34.46
C ILE A 92 0.64 6.75 35.00
N GLY A 93 1.64 6.67 34.13
CA GLY A 93 3.07 6.78 34.44
C GLY A 93 3.52 8.12 35.01
N ASN A 94 2.67 9.15 34.92
CA ASN A 94 2.83 10.40 35.65
C ASN A 94 2.58 10.27 37.16
N SER A 95 2.11 9.12 37.65
CA SER A 95 1.99 8.81 39.07
C SER A 95 3.35 8.42 39.68
N LEU A 96 3.64 8.92 40.89
CA LEU A 96 4.95 8.90 41.57
C LEU A 96 5.60 7.51 41.71
N PHE A 97 4.84 6.42 41.57
CA PHE A 97 5.27 5.04 41.82
C PHE A 97 5.90 4.30 40.61
N ASN A 98 5.88 4.86 39.39
CA ASN A 98 6.33 4.16 38.16
C ASN A 98 7.47 4.85 37.37
N LYS A 99 8.19 5.80 38.00
CA LYS A 99 9.22 6.62 37.32
C LYS A 99 10.35 5.84 36.62
N GLU A 100 10.73 4.66 37.11
CA GLU A 100 11.84 3.89 36.52
C GLU A 100 11.44 3.13 35.26
N LYS A 101 10.23 2.57 35.19
CA LYS A 101 9.71 1.89 33.99
C LYS A 101 9.51 2.85 32.80
N ASN A 102 9.16 4.10 33.08
CA ASN A 102 8.92 5.12 32.04
C ASN A 102 10.17 5.66 31.34
N LYS A 103 11.38 5.39 31.84
CA LYS A 103 12.61 5.89 31.17
C LYS A 103 12.82 5.25 29.80
N ALA A 104 12.46 3.97 29.66
CA ALA A 104 12.64 3.22 28.42
C ALA A 104 11.51 3.43 27.39
N MET A 105 10.35 3.93 27.83
CA MET A 105 9.17 4.15 27.00
C MET A 105 9.18 5.54 26.34
N ILE A 106 8.64 5.60 25.11
CA ILE A 106 8.44 6.86 24.38
C ILE A 106 7.67 7.89 25.19
N THR A 107 7.93 9.18 24.97
CA THR A 107 7.20 10.27 25.65
C THR A 107 6.17 10.96 24.77
N CYS A 108 6.10 10.59 23.49
CA CYS A 108 5.22 11.20 22.48
C CYS A 108 4.59 10.10 21.63
N ILE A 109 3.35 10.30 21.17
CA ILE A 109 2.53 9.29 20.46
C ILE A 109 2.64 9.38 18.93
N ASP A 110 3.45 10.30 18.42
CA ASP A 110 3.72 10.38 16.98
C ASP A 110 4.45 9.12 16.46
N PRO A 111 4.21 8.70 15.21
CA PRO A 111 4.67 7.41 14.71
C PRO A 111 6.19 7.28 14.61
N ASP A 112 6.92 8.39 14.52
CA ASP A 112 8.39 8.39 14.49
C ASP A 112 9.02 8.54 15.89
N ALA A 113 8.23 8.68 16.96
CA ALA A 113 8.73 8.80 18.33
C ALA A 113 9.65 7.65 18.76
N PRO A 114 9.36 6.36 18.49
CA PRO A 114 10.25 5.26 18.88
C PRO A 114 11.65 5.41 18.27
N ARG A 115 11.70 5.82 16.99
CA ARG A 115 12.93 6.05 16.25
C ARG A 115 13.65 7.30 16.72
N ARG A 116 12.94 8.43 16.82
CA ARG A 116 13.51 9.74 17.21
C ARG A 116 14.06 9.73 18.64
N GLN A 117 13.40 9.02 19.55
CA GLN A 117 13.79 8.95 20.95
C GLN A 117 14.69 7.76 21.27
N ASN A 118 14.81 6.80 20.35
CA ASN A 118 15.44 5.51 20.57
C ASN A 118 14.85 4.78 21.80
N LYS A 119 13.52 4.68 21.82
CA LYS A 119 12.73 4.14 22.92
C LYS A 119 11.67 3.16 22.42
N ILE A 120 11.11 2.38 23.33
CA ILE A 120 10.14 1.34 22.99
C ILE A 120 8.70 1.79 23.25
N ILE A 121 7.78 1.14 22.54
CA ILE A 121 6.34 1.16 22.81
C ILE A 121 5.97 -0.09 23.62
N HIS A 122 4.74 -0.13 24.14
CA HIS A 122 4.21 -1.31 24.81
C HIS A 122 4.29 -2.56 23.90
N SER A 123 4.54 -3.74 24.49
CA SER A 123 4.76 -4.96 23.71
C SER A 123 3.53 -5.39 22.92
N ASP A 124 2.33 -5.22 23.49
CA ASP A 124 1.07 -5.56 22.83
C ASP A 124 0.80 -4.63 21.66
N ASP A 125 1.05 -3.32 21.83
CA ASP A 125 0.92 -2.35 20.73
C ASP A 125 1.92 -2.65 19.60
N LYS A 126 3.14 -3.10 19.94
CA LYS A 126 4.13 -3.52 18.95
C LYS A 126 3.65 -4.75 18.17
N LYS A 127 3.03 -5.71 18.85
CA LYS A 127 2.46 -6.90 18.21
C LYS A 127 1.30 -6.52 17.29
N ASP A 128 0.37 -5.72 17.79
CA ASP A 128 -0.79 -5.23 17.02
C ASP A 128 -0.33 -4.43 15.79
N ASP A 129 0.71 -3.61 15.93
CA ASP A 129 1.27 -2.85 14.81
C ASP A 129 1.90 -3.77 13.74
N ASN A 130 2.61 -4.81 14.16
CA ASN A 130 3.18 -5.80 13.24
C ASN A 130 2.07 -6.57 12.48
N ASP A 131 1.02 -6.98 13.20
CA ASP A 131 -0.12 -7.69 12.61
C ASP A 131 -0.90 -6.79 11.64
N LEU A 132 -1.07 -5.50 11.98
CA LEU A 132 -1.66 -4.52 11.08
C LEU A 132 -0.82 -4.34 9.82
N CYS A 133 0.50 -4.16 9.93
CA CYS A 133 1.39 -4.05 8.78
C CYS A 133 1.26 -5.25 7.85
N LYS A 134 1.22 -6.47 8.42
CA LYS A 134 1.04 -7.70 7.65
C LYS A 134 -0.28 -7.73 6.91
N ARG A 135 -1.40 -7.40 7.57
CA ARG A 135 -2.72 -7.37 6.91
C ARG A 135 -2.83 -6.29 5.85
N VAL A 136 -2.24 -5.11 6.08
CA VAL A 136 -2.19 -4.04 5.08
C VAL A 136 -1.43 -4.52 3.84
N PHE A 137 -0.28 -5.18 4.02
CA PHE A 137 0.46 -5.79 2.93
C PHE A 137 -0.37 -6.85 2.19
N THR A 138 -1.04 -7.74 2.90
CA THR A 138 -1.97 -8.73 2.30
C THR A 138 -3.09 -8.06 1.52
N GLY A 139 -3.69 -6.99 2.05
CA GLY A 139 -4.75 -6.23 1.37
C GLY A 139 -4.25 -5.63 0.06
N VAL A 140 -3.05 -5.04 0.06
CA VAL A 140 -2.39 -4.53 -1.16
C VAL A 140 -2.10 -5.66 -2.14
N ARG A 141 -1.59 -6.80 -1.67
CA ARG A 141 -1.34 -8.00 -2.48
C ARG A 141 -2.60 -8.59 -3.11
N CYS A 142 -3.77 -8.36 -2.52
CA CYS A 142 -5.07 -8.79 -3.03
C CYS A 142 -5.75 -7.74 -3.94
N GLY A 143 -5.06 -6.64 -4.30
CA GLY A 143 -5.66 -5.53 -5.06
C GLY A 143 -6.69 -4.71 -4.28
N LYS A 144 -6.84 -4.97 -2.97
CA LYS A 144 -7.79 -4.29 -2.07
C LYS A 144 -7.15 -3.07 -1.40
N PHE A 145 -6.58 -2.18 -2.20
CA PHE A 145 -5.84 -1.02 -1.71
C PHE A 145 -6.69 -0.09 -0.82
N ASN A 146 -7.94 0.18 -1.23
CA ASN A 146 -8.84 1.04 -0.46
C ASN A 146 -9.17 0.44 0.90
N ASP A 147 -9.38 -0.88 0.96
CA ASP A 147 -9.63 -1.58 2.22
C ASP A 147 -8.40 -1.51 3.12
N ALA A 148 -7.20 -1.69 2.57
CA ALA A 148 -5.95 -1.56 3.32
C ALA A 148 -5.75 -0.15 3.92
N VAL A 149 -6.15 0.91 3.20
CA VAL A 149 -6.17 2.28 3.73
C VAL A 149 -7.21 2.43 4.84
N SER A 150 -8.43 1.92 4.64
CA SER A 150 -9.50 1.93 5.65
C SER A 150 -9.07 1.20 6.93
N MET A 151 -8.37 0.07 6.80
CA MET A 151 -7.81 -0.67 7.94
C MET A 151 -6.80 0.16 8.74
N CYS A 152 -5.98 0.98 8.08
CA CYS A 152 -5.08 1.90 8.78
C CYS A 152 -5.87 2.95 9.57
N ILE A 153 -6.94 3.50 8.98
CA ILE A 153 -7.79 4.50 9.62
C ILE A 153 -8.50 3.91 10.85
N SER A 154 -9.14 2.74 10.70
CA SER A 154 -9.82 2.03 11.81
C SER A 154 -8.89 1.54 12.92
N ALA A 155 -7.59 1.47 12.66
CA ALA A 155 -6.57 1.19 13.67
C ALA A 155 -6.07 2.46 14.38
N GLY A 156 -6.67 3.62 14.13
CA GLY A 156 -6.20 4.92 14.63
C GLY A 156 -4.94 5.45 13.92
N GLN A 157 -4.52 4.81 12.83
CA GLN A 157 -3.30 5.13 12.09
C GLN A 157 -3.60 5.84 10.76
N ALA A 158 -4.42 6.90 10.81
CA ALA A 158 -4.75 7.71 9.63
C ALA A 158 -3.50 8.26 8.93
N TRP A 159 -2.43 8.53 9.68
CA TRP A 159 -1.13 8.92 9.14
C TRP A 159 -0.56 7.87 8.17
N ARG A 160 -0.69 6.57 8.50
CA ARG A 160 -0.20 5.48 7.65
C ARG A 160 -1.07 5.37 6.39
N GLY A 161 -2.39 5.49 6.55
CA GLY A 161 -3.32 5.56 5.42
C GLY A 161 -3.01 6.73 4.47
N ALA A 162 -2.64 7.89 5.01
CA ALA A 162 -2.20 9.04 4.22
C ALA A 162 -0.87 8.78 3.48
N VAL A 163 0.12 8.18 4.17
CA VAL A 163 1.39 7.79 3.54
C VAL A 163 1.14 6.80 2.40
N LEU A 164 0.29 5.79 2.60
CA LEU A 164 -0.06 4.85 1.54
C LEU A 164 -0.59 5.60 0.33
N GLN A 165 -1.60 6.46 0.48
CA GLN A 165 -2.26 7.15 -0.64
C GLN A 165 -1.36 8.06 -1.49
N GLY A 166 -0.17 8.44 -1.02
CA GLY A 166 0.74 9.32 -1.76
C GLY A 166 1.26 8.73 -3.09
N TRP A 167 1.08 7.43 -3.33
CA TRP A 167 1.40 6.77 -4.60
C TRP A 167 0.47 7.14 -5.76
N ARG A 168 -0.72 7.69 -5.46
CA ARG A 168 -1.76 7.95 -6.48
C ARG A 168 -1.32 9.05 -7.44
N LEU A 169 -1.52 8.78 -8.73
CA LEU A 169 -1.27 9.75 -9.80
C LEU A 169 -2.19 10.96 -9.65
N LEU A 170 -1.65 12.13 -9.97
CA LEU A 170 -2.45 13.35 -10.05
C LEU A 170 -3.52 13.21 -11.13
N ASP A 171 -4.77 13.50 -10.78
CA ASP A 171 -5.89 13.50 -11.70
C ASP A 171 -6.82 14.69 -11.49
N TYR A 172 -7.43 15.16 -12.57
CA TYR A 172 -8.39 16.26 -12.58
C TYR A 172 -9.72 15.74 -13.12
N LYS A 173 -10.77 15.78 -12.30
CA LYS A 173 -12.11 15.32 -12.70
C LYS A 173 -13.10 16.48 -12.62
N PRO A 174 -14.15 16.47 -13.47
CA PRO A 174 -15.26 17.41 -13.30
C PRO A 174 -15.84 17.30 -11.90
N GLY A 175 -15.97 18.43 -11.19
CA GLY A 175 -16.56 18.48 -9.86
C GLY A 175 -18.09 18.48 -9.90
N GLU A 176 -18.72 18.41 -8.73
CA GLU A 176 -20.18 18.39 -8.60
C GLU A 176 -20.87 19.65 -9.16
N LEU A 177 -20.18 20.80 -9.14
CA LEU A 177 -20.67 22.06 -9.68
C LEU A 177 -20.15 22.27 -11.11
N GLU A 178 -21.02 22.72 -12.01
CA GLU A 178 -20.68 22.99 -13.40
C GLU A 178 -19.53 24.01 -13.49
N GLY A 179 -18.46 23.66 -14.22
CA GLY A 179 -17.26 24.47 -14.34
C GLY A 179 -16.24 24.32 -13.21
N THR A 180 -16.47 23.45 -12.21
CA THR A 180 -15.48 23.13 -11.17
C THR A 180 -14.67 21.88 -11.51
N LEU A 181 -13.43 21.83 -11.02
CA LEU A 181 -12.53 20.69 -11.13
C LEU A 181 -12.16 20.20 -9.74
N GLU A 182 -12.33 18.90 -9.52
CA GLU A 182 -11.84 18.21 -8.34
C GLU A 182 -10.47 17.61 -8.61
N VAL A 183 -9.55 17.83 -7.67
CA VAL A 183 -8.17 17.37 -7.74
C VAL A 183 -8.04 16.09 -6.92
N TYR A 184 -7.56 15.03 -7.56
CA TYR A 184 -7.31 13.74 -6.93
C TYR A 184 -5.83 13.38 -7.02
N GLY A 185 -5.37 12.54 -6.09
CA GLY A 185 -4.00 12.03 -6.08
C GLY A 185 -2.97 13.05 -5.57
N ASN A 186 -1.70 12.83 -5.94
CA ASN A 186 -0.57 13.59 -5.41
C ASN A 186 0.18 14.32 -6.53
N SER A 187 0.14 15.66 -6.51
CA SER A 187 0.89 16.48 -7.46
C SER A 187 2.41 16.37 -7.29
N SER A 188 2.87 16.07 -6.06
CA SER A 188 4.27 15.88 -5.70
C SER A 188 4.61 14.40 -5.52
N ARG A 189 4.12 13.55 -6.44
CA ARG A 189 4.32 12.10 -6.41
C ARG A 189 5.79 11.71 -6.39
N ASP A 190 6.65 12.42 -7.12
CA ASP A 190 8.08 12.13 -7.17
C ASP A 190 8.76 12.40 -5.81
N LEU A 191 8.36 13.46 -5.12
CA LEU A 191 8.83 13.74 -3.76
C LEU A 191 8.36 12.65 -2.78
N TRP A 192 7.11 12.21 -2.92
CA TRP A 192 6.60 11.09 -2.14
C TRP A 192 7.38 9.81 -2.41
N LYS A 193 7.70 9.48 -3.68
CA LYS A 193 8.52 8.32 -4.05
C LYS A 193 9.90 8.41 -3.40
N TRP A 194 10.52 9.59 -3.39
CA TRP A 194 11.82 9.79 -2.73
C TRP A 194 11.77 9.53 -1.22
N CYS A 195 10.75 10.06 -0.53
CA CYS A 195 10.53 9.78 0.89
C CYS A 195 10.22 8.29 1.14
N ALA A 196 9.38 7.69 0.30
CA ALA A 196 8.99 6.29 0.35
C ALA A 196 10.19 5.36 0.17
N LEU A 197 11.13 5.69 -0.72
CA LEU A 197 12.40 4.97 -0.87
C LEU A 197 13.21 4.96 0.43
N GLY A 198 13.23 6.06 1.19
CA GLY A 198 13.87 6.11 2.51
C GLY A 198 13.26 5.11 3.49
N ILE A 199 11.93 4.99 3.53
CA ILE A 199 11.22 4.02 4.37
C ILE A 199 11.49 2.59 3.89
N ALA A 200 11.34 2.34 2.59
CA ALA A 200 11.54 1.05 1.94
C ALA A 200 13.01 0.56 2.05
N SER A 201 13.99 1.45 2.21
CA SER A 201 15.40 1.09 2.40
C SER A 201 15.80 0.88 3.87
N ASN A 202 15.06 1.45 4.82
CA ASN A 202 15.37 1.35 6.25
C ASN A 202 15.06 -0.02 6.89
N THR A 203 16.06 -0.89 7.06
CA THR A 203 15.89 -2.26 7.58
C THR A 203 15.41 -2.33 9.04
N SER A 204 15.41 -1.21 9.79
CA SER A 204 14.82 -1.18 11.14
C SER A 204 13.29 -1.13 11.13
N GLU A 205 12.68 -0.76 10.00
CA GLU A 205 11.23 -0.71 9.84
C GLU A 205 10.62 -2.11 9.73
N ASN A 206 9.32 -2.21 10.04
CA ASN A 206 8.58 -3.45 9.90
C ASN A 206 8.67 -4.00 8.46
N ILE A 207 8.92 -5.30 8.33
CA ILE A 207 9.10 -6.02 7.07
C ILE A 207 7.92 -5.90 6.09
N HIS A 208 6.70 -5.92 6.59
CA HIS A 208 5.51 -5.79 5.76
C HIS A 208 5.24 -4.34 5.40
N TYR A 209 5.47 -3.39 6.33
CA TYR A 209 5.32 -1.97 6.02
C TYR A 209 6.29 -1.52 4.93
N ARG A 210 7.57 -1.87 5.06
CA ARG A 210 8.61 -1.54 4.06
C ARG A 210 8.38 -2.25 2.72
N ALA A 211 7.79 -3.44 2.73
CA ALA A 211 7.38 -4.15 1.51
C ALA A 211 6.20 -3.45 0.84
N THR A 212 5.16 -3.04 1.59
CA THR A 212 4.03 -2.27 1.05
C THR A 212 4.50 -0.98 0.41
N ILE A 213 5.30 -0.17 1.13
CA ILE A 213 5.83 1.08 0.57
C ILE A 213 6.74 0.80 -0.63
N GLY A 214 7.55 -0.27 -0.56
CA GLY A 214 8.42 -0.68 -1.66
C GLY A 214 7.66 -1.03 -2.94
N ILE A 215 6.56 -1.78 -2.82
CA ILE A 215 5.67 -2.08 -3.95
C ILE A 215 5.13 -0.79 -4.58
N LEU A 216 4.72 0.18 -3.77
CA LEU A 216 4.12 1.42 -4.25
C LEU A 216 5.13 2.44 -4.80
N CYS A 217 6.41 2.35 -4.43
CA CYS A 217 7.45 3.27 -4.90
C CYS A 217 8.45 2.66 -5.90
N GLY A 218 8.28 1.38 -6.26
CA GLY A 218 9.17 0.69 -7.21
C GLY A 218 10.47 0.15 -6.59
N HIS A 219 10.47 -0.18 -5.29
CA HIS A 219 11.64 -0.73 -4.60
C HIS A 219 11.51 -2.24 -4.35
N LEU A 220 12.05 -3.02 -5.29
CA LEU A 220 11.96 -4.49 -5.29
C LEU A 220 12.57 -5.15 -4.05
N GLN A 221 13.74 -4.67 -3.61
CA GLN A 221 14.49 -5.32 -2.53
C GLN A 221 13.72 -5.39 -1.21
N SER A 222 12.86 -4.41 -0.92
CA SER A 222 12.01 -4.47 0.26
C SER A 222 10.78 -5.35 0.04
N ALA A 223 10.18 -5.32 -1.15
CA ALA A 223 9.03 -6.15 -1.49
C ALA A 223 9.34 -7.66 -1.37
N ILE A 224 10.45 -8.12 -1.95
CA ILE A 224 10.81 -9.55 -1.98
C ILE A 224 10.99 -10.15 -0.59
N THR A 225 11.35 -9.34 0.43
CA THR A 225 11.54 -9.84 1.80
C THR A 225 10.22 -10.32 2.43
N ALA A 226 9.09 -9.72 2.05
CA ALA A 226 7.77 -10.12 2.52
C ALA A 226 7.13 -11.22 1.65
N CYS A 227 7.62 -11.44 0.42
CA CYS A 227 7.09 -12.42 -0.53
C CYS A 227 7.82 -13.78 -0.51
N GLN A 228 8.74 -14.01 0.42
CA GLN A 228 9.52 -15.25 0.46
C GLN A 228 8.62 -16.46 0.78
N GLY A 229 8.74 -17.52 -0.02
CA GLY A 229 8.01 -18.78 0.19
C GLY A 229 6.82 -19.02 -0.76
N ASN A 230 6.45 -18.03 -1.58
CA ASN A 230 5.45 -18.19 -2.63
C ASN A 230 5.94 -17.58 -3.95
N TRP A 231 5.98 -18.38 -5.02
CA TRP A 231 6.42 -17.92 -6.33
C TRP A 231 5.44 -16.91 -6.94
N GLU A 232 4.13 -17.01 -6.66
CA GLU A 232 3.10 -16.08 -7.14
C GLU A 232 3.34 -14.68 -6.57
N ASP A 233 3.72 -14.61 -5.29
CA ASP A 233 3.99 -13.34 -4.59
C ASP A 233 5.32 -12.72 -5.03
N LEU A 234 6.32 -13.54 -5.33
CA LEU A 234 7.57 -13.07 -5.93
C LEU A 234 7.33 -12.52 -7.33
N LEU A 235 6.63 -13.25 -8.19
CA LEU A 235 6.28 -12.80 -9.54
C LEU A 235 5.48 -11.50 -9.49
N TRP A 236 4.46 -11.43 -8.62
CA TRP A 236 3.67 -10.22 -8.42
C TRP A 236 4.54 -9.03 -8.02
N ALA A 237 5.48 -9.21 -7.08
CA ALA A 237 6.36 -8.13 -6.65
C ALA A 237 7.27 -7.63 -7.79
N HIS A 238 7.83 -8.54 -8.59
CA HIS A 238 8.65 -8.18 -9.75
C HIS A 238 7.85 -7.39 -10.79
N LEU A 239 6.67 -7.89 -11.17
CA LEU A 239 5.83 -7.24 -12.17
C LEU A 239 5.31 -5.89 -11.68
N ARG A 240 4.83 -5.82 -10.43
CA ARG A 240 4.27 -4.59 -9.88
C ARG A 240 5.31 -3.48 -9.75
N VAL A 241 6.54 -3.82 -9.37
CA VAL A 241 7.67 -2.87 -9.33
C VAL A 241 8.11 -2.47 -10.73
N GLN A 242 8.08 -3.36 -11.71
CA GLN A 242 8.42 -3.02 -13.10
C GLN A 242 7.45 -2.00 -13.72
N ILE A 243 6.18 -2.00 -13.27
CA ILE A 243 5.16 -1.03 -13.69
C ILE A 243 5.36 0.36 -13.04
N GLU A 244 5.97 0.44 -11.86
CA GLU A 244 6.13 1.67 -11.07
C GLU A 244 7.33 2.54 -11.45
#